data_AF-A0A967L646-F1
#
_entry.id   AF-A0A967L646-F1
#
_cell.length_a   1.000
_cell.length_b   1.000
_cell.length_c   1.000
_cell.angle_alpha   90.00
_cell.angle_beta   90.00
_cell.angle_gamma   90.00
#
_symmetry.space_group_name_H-M   'P 1'
#
loop_
_entity.id
_entity.type
_entity.pdbx_description
1 polymer ?
#
loop_
_entity_poly.entity_id
_entity_poly.type
_entity_poly.pdbx_seq_one_letter_code
_entity_poly.pdbx_strand_id
1 'polypeptide(L)' 'MDAVGPGPTWHMIGHLQSNKAKLVPGRFAAVHAVDSAHLASALNRHCERAGVALDVYLQLNWSHEASKSGVEDEDAV' A
#
# COMPACT_ATOMS: atom_id res chain seq x y z
N MET A 1 -20.85 15.02 -24.71
CA MET A 1 -19.55 14.76 -24.09
C MET A 1 -19.52 13.27 -23.82
N ASP A 2 -18.87 12.52 -24.70
CA ASP A 2 -18.74 11.07 -24.56
C ASP A 2 -17.91 10.76 -23.32
N ALA A 3 -18.34 9.76 -22.54
CA ALA A 3 -17.67 9.37 -21.32
C ALA A 3 -16.25 8.87 -21.64
N VAL A 4 -15.23 9.50 -21.05
CA VAL A 4 -13.83 9.06 -21.13
C VAL A 4 -13.67 7.84 -20.24
N GLY A 5 -13.98 6.66 -20.76
CA GLY A 5 -13.71 5.37 -20.13
C GLY A 5 -14.30 5.16 -18.72
N PRO A 6 -13.92 4.05 -18.04
CA PRO A 6 -14.21 3.92 -16.62
C PRO A 6 -13.50 5.04 -15.86
N GLY A 7 -14.11 5.52 -14.77
CA GLY A 7 -13.58 6.60 -13.95
C GLY A 7 -12.17 6.34 -13.39
N PRO A 8 -11.55 7.33 -12.73
CA PRO A 8 -10.17 7.22 -12.28
C PRO A 8 -9.98 6.10 -11.26
N THR A 9 -8.84 5.41 -11.36
CA THR A 9 -8.38 4.43 -10.36
C THR A 9 -7.39 5.10 -9.41
N TRP A 10 -7.66 5.03 -8.11
CA TRP A 10 -6.85 5.71 -7.10
C TRP A 10 -5.84 4.76 -6.44
N HIS A 11 -4.57 5.11 -6.51
CA HIS A 11 -3.47 4.38 -5.85
C HIS A 11 -2.84 5.24 -4.75
N MET A 12 -2.50 4.63 -3.62
CA MET A 12 -1.79 5.26 -2.52
C MET A 12 -0.28 5.05 -2.68
N ILE A 13 0.46 6.14 -2.94
CA ILE A 13 1.92 6.11 -3.19
C ILE A 13 2.77 6.67 -2.05
N GLY A 14 2.16 7.41 -1.12
CA GLY A 14 2.88 7.99 0.02
C GLY A 14 2.99 7.01 1.18
N HIS A 15 3.98 7.25 2.06
CA HIS A 15 4.19 6.48 3.27
C HIS A 15 2.89 6.35 4.09
N LEU A 16 2.52 5.11 4.42
CA LEU A 16 1.29 4.79 5.13
C LEU A 16 1.60 4.40 6.57
N GLN A 17 1.27 5.30 7.50
CA GLN A 17 1.32 4.96 8.92
C GLN A 17 0.33 3.82 9.23
N SER A 18 0.76 2.82 9.99
CA SER A 18 -0.04 1.62 10.29
C SER A 18 -1.41 1.93 10.91
N ASN A 19 -1.52 2.99 11.73
CA ASN A 19 -2.79 3.43 12.32
C ASN A 19 -3.80 4.01 11.29
N LYS A 20 -3.33 4.35 10.09
CA LYS A 20 -4.14 4.82 8.95
C LYS A 20 -4.50 3.70 7.98
N ALA A 21 -3.97 2.49 8.14
CA ALA A 21 -4.29 1.33 7.30
C ALA A 21 -5.80 1.06 7.21
N LYS A 22 -6.54 1.34 8.29
CA LYS A 22 -8.01 1.26 8.34
C LYS A 22 -8.77 2.15 7.35
N LEU A 23 -8.11 3.16 6.78
CA LEU A 23 -8.71 4.10 5.82
C LEU A 23 -8.56 3.63 4.38
N VAL A 24 -7.74 2.62 4.12
CA VAL A 24 -7.41 2.17 2.76
C VAL A 24 -8.52 1.33 2.12
N PRO A 25 -9.10 0.32 2.81
CA PRO A 25 -10.09 -0.56 2.19
C PRO A 25 -11.26 0.20 1.57
N GLY A 26 -11.55 -0.10 0.30
CA GLY A 26 -12.64 0.51 -0.46
C GLY A 26 -12.41 1.95 -0.92
N ARG A 27 -11.26 2.56 -0.62
CA ARG A 27 -10.91 3.91 -1.11
C ARG A 27 -9.81 3.91 -2.17
N PHE A 28 -8.91 2.95 -2.11
CA PHE A 28 -7.81 2.80 -3.05
C PHE A 28 -7.84 1.40 -3.65
N ALA A 29 -7.47 1.31 -4.93
CA ALA A 29 -7.28 0.03 -5.59
C ALA A 29 -5.95 -0.62 -5.19
N ALA A 30 -4.94 0.20 -4.88
CA ALA A 30 -3.62 -0.28 -4.50
C ALA A 30 -2.86 0.61 -3.50
N VAL A 31 -1.92 0.02 -2.78
CA VAL A 31 -0.92 0.71 -1.92
C VAL A 31 0.49 0.36 -2.37
N HIS A 32 1.31 1.36 -2.67
CA HIS A 32 2.67 1.18 -3.20
C HIS A 32 3.75 1.31 -2.13
N ALA A 33 3.40 1.88 -0.98
CA ALA A 33 4.34 2.22 0.09
C ALA A 33 4.29 1.20 1.24
N VAL A 34 4.21 -0.10 0.94
CA VAL A 34 4.27 -1.14 1.98
C VAL A 34 5.74 -1.45 2.26
N ASP A 35 6.21 -1.15 3.46
CA ASP A 35 7.62 -1.25 3.85
C ASP A 35 7.86 -2.23 5.00
N SER A 36 6.85 -3.01 5.39
CA SER A 36 6.97 -3.98 6.48
C SER A 36 5.85 -5.02 6.48
N ALA A 37 6.17 -6.23 6.97
CA ALA A 37 5.19 -7.29 7.22
C ALA A 37 4.10 -6.84 8.21
N HIS A 38 4.45 -5.97 9.17
CA HIS A 38 3.49 -5.39 10.11
C HIS A 38 2.42 -4.56 9.39
N LEU A 39 2.84 -3.68 8.47
CA LEU A 39 1.92 -2.87 7.68
C LEU A 39 1.05 -3.74 6.75
N ALA A 40 1.65 -4.73 6.09
CA ALA A 40 0.93 -5.69 5.26
C ALA A 40 -0.14 -6.45 6.06
N SER A 41 0.19 -6.94 7.26
CA SER A 41 -0.74 -7.63 8.15
C SER A 41 -1.88 -6.71 8.63
N ALA A 42 -1.56 -5.46 8.97
CA ALA A 42 -2.57 -4.46 9.33
C ALA A 42 -3.54 -4.17 8.18
N LEU A 43 -3.03 -4.01 6.96
CA LEU A 43 -3.84 -3.84 5.75
C LEU A 43 -4.74 -5.06 5.52
N ASN A 44 -4.18 -6.27 5.58
CA ASN A 44 -4.94 -7.51 5.37
C ASN A 44 -6.11 -7.61 6.36
N ARG A 45 -5.86 -7.42 7.66
CA ARG A 45 -6.91 -7.45 8.68
C ARG A 45 -8.05 -6.45 8.40
N HIS A 46 -7.72 -5.28 7.89
CA HIS A 46 -8.74 -4.27 7.55
C HIS A 46 -9.47 -4.60 6.25
N CYS A 47 -8.80 -5.19 5.27
CA CYS A 47 -9.39 -5.67 4.02
C CYS A 47 -10.35 -6.84 4.24
N GLU A 48 -9.95 -7.83 5.06
CA GLU A 48 -10.80 -8.96 5.48
C GLU A 48 -12.09 -8.47 6.15
N ARG A 49 -11.97 -7.51 7.09
CA ARG A 49 -13.14 -6.93 7.78
C ARG A 49 -14.07 -6.16 6.84
N ALA A 50 -13.54 -5.60 5.74
CA ALA A 50 -14.31 -4.86 4.75
C ALA A 50 -14.80 -5.74 3.60
N GLY A 51 -14.33 -7.00 3.50
CA GLY A 51 -14.67 -7.92 2.41
C GLY A 51 -14.14 -7.46 1.05
N VAL A 52 -12.98 -6.78 1.02
CA VAL A 52 -12.36 -6.28 -0.22
C VAL A 52 -10.97 -6.86 -0.40
N ALA A 53 -10.55 -7.00 -1.65
CA ALA A 53 -9.16 -7.23 -2.01
C ALA A 53 -8.44 -5.90 -2.26
N LEU A 54 -7.16 -5.84 -1.92
CA LEU A 54 -6.32 -4.67 -2.11
C LEU A 54 -4.98 -5.12 -2.68
N ASP A 55 -4.58 -4.53 -3.81
CA ASP A 55 -3.25 -4.76 -4.36
C ASP A 55 -2.21 -4.01 -3.51
N VAL A 56 -1.11 -4.68 -3.19
CA VAL A 56 -0.01 -4.10 -2.42
C VAL A 56 1.30 -4.28 -3.16
N TYR A 57 2.15 -3.27 -3.11
CA TYR A 57 3.51 -3.31 -3.63
C TYR A 57 4.50 -3.04 -2.50
N LEU A 58 5.59 -3.82 -2.49
CA LEU A 58 6.68 -3.67 -1.55
C LEU A 58 7.56 -2.48 -1.97
N GLN A 59 7.74 -1.52 -1.06
CA GLN A 59 8.67 -0.43 -1.24
C GLN A 59 10.06 -0.86 -0.77
N LEU A 60 11.03 -0.81 -1.68
CA LEU A 60 12.41 -1.21 -1.42
C LEU A 60 13.33 0.01 -1.35
N ASN A 61 14.27 -0.01 -0.39
CA ASN A 61 15.27 1.05 -0.22
C ASN A 61 16.56 0.71 -0.98
N TRP A 62 16.62 1.09 -2.26
CA TRP A 62 17.81 0.89 -3.10
C TRP A 62 19.01 1.78 -2.75
N SER A 63 18.80 2.83 -1.95
CA SER A 63 19.88 3.77 -1.62
C SER A 63 20.76 3.27 -0.46
N HIS A 64 20.32 2.23 0.27
CA HIS A 64 20.93 1.76 1.52
C HIS A 64 21.18 2.89 2.55
N GLU A 65 20.41 3.99 2.46
CA GLU A 65 20.47 5.08 3.40
C GLU A 65 19.44 4.83 4.51
N ALA A 66 19.91 4.72 5.76
CA ALA A 66 19.05 4.45 6.92
C ALA A 66 17.96 5.52 7.17
N SER A 67 18.08 6.70 6.56
CA SER A 67 17.09 7.79 6.65
C SER A 67 15.91 7.62 5.68
N LYS A 68 15.98 6.70 4.72
CA LYS A 68 14.94 6.46 3.71
C LYS A 68 14.05 5.28 4.09
N SER A 69 12.77 5.40 3.79
CA SER A 69 11.77 4.34 4.02
C SER A 69 11.82 3.26 2.94
N GLY A 70 11.58 2.02 3.33
CA GLY A 70 11.55 0.84 2.46
C GLY A 70 12.21 -0.36 3.12
N VAL A 71 11.91 -1.55 2.62
CA VAL A 71 12.56 -2.81 2.99
C VAL A 71 13.95 -2.85 2.34
N GLU A 72 14.95 -3.35 3.06
CA GLU A 72 16.28 -3.59 2.49
C GLU A 72 16.22 -4.76 1.50
N ASP A 73 17.05 -4.75 0.46
CA ASP A 73 17.04 -5.79 -0.59
C ASP A 73 17.17 -7.21 0.00
N GLU A 74 17.95 -7.37 1.07
CA GLU A 74 18.15 -8.65 1.76
C GLU A 74 16.91 -9.17 2.49
N ASP A 75 15.97 -8.28 2.86
CA ASP A 75 14.72 -8.61 3.55
C ASP A 75 13.52 -8.75 2.59
N ALA A 76 13.74 -8.55 1.29
CA ALA A 76 12.72 -8.70 0.25
C ALA A 76 12.52 -10.18 -0.10
N VAL A 77 11.62 -10.86 0.63
CA VAL A 77 11.29 -12.29 0.44
C VAL A 77 10.08 -12.50 -0.45
#